data_AF-A0AAN8K488-F1
#
_entry.id   AF-A0AAN8K488-F1
#
_cell.length_a   1.000
_cell.length_b   1.000
_cell.length_c   1.000
_cell.angle_alpha   90.00
_cell.angle_beta   90.00
_cell.angle_gamma   90.00
#
_symmetry.space_group_name_H-M   'P 1'
#
loop_
_entity.id
_entity.type
_entity.pdbx_description
1 polymer ?
#
loop_
_entity_poly.entity_id
_entity_poly.type
_entity_poly.pdbx_seq_one_letter_code
_entity_poly.pdbx_strand_id
1 'polypeptide(L)'
;MEVRAVSTGYIDTTFYNQAEDKYGFRLHDNILANLHHHMFHFKVDLDVLGTSNRYETLDIEAEDVDISEDTGNPGDKYNQIFYTKNLKNTETEAAYKFNFDTPKYHIIHNNAEKTRFGVPKAYRIQMNGMSKQTLKENTRNEATVSWSRYQMAVTKYKHDEFGGSSPYKMFDGRSPIVNFQQYIDYNDTIVDQVS
;
A
#
# COMPACT_ATOMS: atom_id res chain seq x y z
N MET A 1 15.25 -5.87 -7.40
CA MET A 1 14.96 -4.48 -7.82
C MET A 1 14.54 -3.72 -6.58
N GLU A 2 14.97 -2.47 -6.44
CA GLU A 2 14.59 -1.57 -5.34
C GLU A 2 14.14 -0.23 -5.93
N VAL A 3 13.11 0.37 -5.33
CA VAL A 3 12.65 1.74 -5.63
C VAL A 3 12.74 2.53 -4.35
N ARG A 4 13.38 3.71 -4.40
CA ARG A 4 13.62 4.55 -3.23
C ARG A 4 13.41 6.04 -3.56
N ALA A 5 12.78 6.77 -2.63
CA ALA A 5 12.67 8.22 -2.65
C ALA A 5 13.36 8.82 -1.43
N VAL A 6 14.01 9.98 -1.60
CA VAL A 6 14.67 10.74 -0.54
C VAL A 6 14.39 12.22 -0.77
N SER A 7 13.97 12.94 0.28
CA SER A 7 13.72 14.39 0.24
C SER A 7 14.92 15.16 0.80
N THR A 8 15.35 16.21 0.11
CA THR A 8 16.40 17.15 0.55
C THR A 8 16.14 18.52 -0.10
N GLY A 9 16.93 19.54 0.23
CA GLY A 9 16.78 20.92 -0.25
C GLY A 9 16.07 21.83 0.74
N TYR A 10 15.54 22.95 0.24
CA TYR A 10 14.82 23.92 1.05
C TYR A 10 13.41 23.44 1.38
N ILE A 11 12.96 23.72 2.60
CA ILE A 11 11.58 23.47 3.03
C ILE A 11 10.67 24.63 2.61
N ASP A 12 9.39 24.35 2.43
CA ASP A 12 8.37 25.38 2.28
C ASP A 12 8.10 26.06 3.62
N THR A 13 8.07 27.39 3.64
CA THR A 13 8.00 28.19 4.87
C THR A 13 7.00 29.33 4.72
N THR A 14 6.33 29.66 5.82
CA THR A 14 5.48 30.86 5.92
C THR A 14 6.07 31.89 6.88
N PHE A 15 5.53 33.11 6.85
CA PHE A 15 5.90 34.15 7.80
C PHE A 15 5.40 33.79 9.21
N TYR A 16 6.28 33.87 10.21
CA TYR A 16 5.93 33.49 11.58
C TYR A 16 4.86 34.40 12.22
N ASN A 17 3.84 33.78 12.81
CA ASN A 17 2.98 34.40 13.80
C ASN A 17 2.68 33.41 14.94
N GLN A 18 2.47 33.91 16.16
CA GLN A 18 2.25 33.05 17.33
C GLN A 18 0.96 32.20 17.23
N ALA A 19 -0.05 32.65 16.48
CA ALA A 19 -1.29 31.89 16.28
C ALA A 19 -1.06 30.61 15.43
N GLU A 20 0.07 30.52 14.73
CA GLU A 20 0.45 29.40 13.88
C GLU A 20 1.35 28.35 14.57
N ASP A 21 1.66 28.50 15.86
CA ASP A 21 2.55 27.56 16.60
C ASP A 21 2.09 26.09 16.51
N LYS A 22 0.80 25.82 16.29
CA LYS A 22 0.27 24.46 16.09
C LYS A 22 0.52 23.87 14.69
N TYR A 23 1.03 24.66 13.74
CA TYR A 23 1.22 24.28 12.35
C TYR A 23 2.69 24.15 11.95
N GLY A 24 3.63 24.29 12.87
CA GLY A 24 5.06 24.26 12.56
C GLY A 24 5.95 24.67 13.71
N PHE A 25 7.23 24.85 13.41
CA PHE A 25 8.21 25.37 14.37
C PHE A 25 8.82 26.67 13.85
N ARG A 26 8.99 27.66 14.73
CA ARG A 26 9.72 28.89 14.39
C ARG A 26 11.20 28.55 14.23
N LEU A 27 11.76 28.76 13.03
CA LEU A 27 13.17 28.50 12.73
C LEU A 27 14.04 29.75 12.76
N HIS A 28 13.44 30.92 12.52
CA HIS A 28 14.12 32.21 12.54
C HIS A 28 13.13 33.31 12.95
N ASP A 29 13.62 34.54 13.11
CA ASP A 29 12.84 35.72 13.51
C ASP A 29 11.44 35.77 12.90
N ASN A 30 11.32 35.56 11.58
CA ASN A 30 10.06 35.66 10.86
C ASN A 30 9.74 34.40 10.03
N ILE A 31 10.33 33.24 10.35
CA ILE A 31 10.20 32.01 9.54
C ILE A 31 9.55 30.90 10.36
N LEU A 32 8.42 30.40 9.88
CA LEU A 32 7.77 29.18 10.36
C LEU A 32 8.07 28.03 9.39
N ALA A 33 8.61 26.93 9.90
CA ALA A 33 8.70 25.67 9.16
C ALA A 33 7.38 24.91 9.30
N ASN A 34 6.61 24.89 8.21
CA ASN A 34 5.28 24.29 8.22
C ASN A 34 5.36 22.76 8.37
N LEU A 35 4.50 22.20 9.21
CA LEU A 35 4.23 20.78 9.25
C LEU A 35 3.67 20.36 7.88
N HIS A 36 4.31 19.38 7.26
CA HIS A 36 3.88 18.81 6.00
C HIS A 36 4.13 17.30 5.99
N HIS A 37 3.51 16.62 5.04
CA HIS A 37 3.51 15.17 4.94
C HIS A 37 3.99 14.75 3.55
N HIS A 38 5.10 14.00 3.49
CA HIS A 38 5.59 13.41 2.25
C HIS A 38 4.89 12.08 1.99
N MET A 39 4.24 11.97 0.83
CA MET A 39 3.64 10.75 0.33
C MET A 39 4.00 10.57 -1.13
N PHE A 40 4.35 9.35 -1.52
CA PHE A 40 4.74 9.00 -2.89
C PHE A 40 3.85 7.87 -3.39
N HIS A 41 3.48 7.93 -4.67
CA HIS A 41 2.67 6.91 -5.34
C HIS A 41 3.45 6.33 -6.50
N PHE A 42 3.58 5.00 -6.53
CA PHE A 42 4.28 4.28 -7.59
C PHE A 42 3.32 3.33 -8.28
N LYS A 43 3.26 3.39 -9.61
CA LYS A 43 2.64 2.34 -10.42
C LYS A 43 3.67 1.24 -10.65
N VAL A 44 3.31 0.01 -10.33
CA VAL A 44 4.15 -1.17 -10.54
C VAL A 44 3.35 -2.17 -11.36
N ASP A 45 3.59 -2.17 -12.67
CA ASP A 45 2.93 -3.04 -13.64
C ASP A 45 3.77 -4.32 -13.78
N LEU A 46 3.44 -5.37 -13.03
CA LEU A 46 4.21 -6.61 -12.94
C LEU A 46 3.60 -7.70 -13.82
N ASP A 47 4.35 -8.13 -14.82
CA ASP A 47 4.08 -9.32 -15.62
C ASP A 47 5.00 -10.47 -15.23
N VAL A 48 4.61 -11.24 -14.20
CA VAL A 48 5.37 -12.40 -13.75
C VAL A 48 5.29 -13.50 -14.79
N LEU A 49 6.27 -13.56 -15.68
CA LEU A 49 6.34 -14.57 -16.76
C LEU A 49 5.09 -14.57 -17.66
N GLY A 50 4.58 -13.38 -17.97
CA GLY A 50 3.35 -13.16 -18.71
C GLY A 50 2.34 -12.34 -17.90
N THR A 51 1.28 -11.92 -18.57
CA THR A 51 0.28 -10.96 -18.07
C THR A 51 -0.77 -11.59 -17.17
N SER A 52 -1.05 -12.89 -17.36
CA SER A 52 -1.96 -13.67 -16.52
C SER A 52 -1.35 -13.93 -15.14
N ASN A 53 -1.62 -13.03 -14.18
CA ASN A 53 -1.12 -13.12 -12.81
C ASN A 53 -2.26 -13.16 -11.78
N ARG A 54 -1.89 -13.49 -10.54
CA ARG A 54 -2.75 -13.47 -9.36
C ARG A 54 -2.06 -12.74 -8.23
N TYR A 55 -2.85 -12.04 -7.42
CA TYR A 55 -2.40 -11.44 -6.17
C TYR A 55 -2.90 -12.25 -4.96
N GLU A 56 -1.96 -12.66 -4.11
CA GLU A 56 -2.21 -13.39 -2.87
C GLU A 56 -1.45 -12.71 -1.72
N THR A 57 -2.05 -12.74 -0.52
CA THR A 57 -1.30 -12.44 0.70
C THR A 57 -0.95 -13.73 1.45
N LEU A 58 0.26 -13.78 2.01
CA LEU A 58 0.60 -14.73 3.07
C LEU A 58 0.39 -14.00 4.39
N ASP A 59 -0.69 -14.33 5.08
CA ASP A 59 -1.12 -13.65 6.31
C ASP A 59 -0.37 -14.28 7.47
N ILE A 60 0.41 -13.49 8.19
CA ILE A 60 1.31 -13.99 9.22
C ILE A 60 0.54 -14.02 10.54
N GLU A 61 0.46 -15.21 11.12
CA GLU A 61 -0.34 -15.51 12.30
C GLU A 61 0.51 -16.27 13.33
N ALA A 62 0.04 -16.32 14.57
CA ALA A 62 0.67 -17.08 15.64
C ALA A 62 -0.33 -18.03 16.27
N GLU A 63 0.12 -19.22 16.62
CA GLU A 63 -0.68 -20.25 17.30
C GLU A 63 0.10 -20.88 18.45
N ASP A 64 -0.64 -21.39 19.44
CA ASP A 64 -0.10 -22.28 20.46
C ASP A 64 -0.26 -23.73 19.97
N VAL A 65 0.85 -24.44 19.87
CA VAL A 65 0.87 -25.88 19.58
C VAL A 65 1.12 -26.65 20.87
N ASP A 66 0.39 -27.73 21.07
CA ASP A 66 0.62 -28.67 22.17
C ASP A 66 1.91 -29.46 21.92
N ILE A 67 2.86 -29.37 22.85
CA ILE A 67 4.15 -30.08 22.80
C ILE A 67 4.30 -31.05 23.99
N SER A 68 3.19 -31.45 24.60
CA SER A 68 3.19 -32.36 25.75
C SER A 68 3.83 -33.71 25.42
N GLU A 69 3.65 -34.22 24.19
CA GLU A 69 4.27 -35.47 23.73
C GLU A 69 5.79 -35.33 23.57
N ASP A 70 6.26 -34.19 23.07
CA ASP A 70 7.69 -33.93 22.84
C ASP A 70 8.47 -33.68 24.14
N THR A 71 7.81 -33.06 25.12
CA THR A 71 8.41 -32.67 26.41
C THR A 71 8.21 -33.71 27.51
N GLY A 72 7.20 -34.56 27.39
CA GLY A 72 6.74 -35.45 28.45
C GLY A 72 5.97 -34.75 29.58
N ASN A 73 5.66 -33.46 29.45
CA ASN A 73 4.95 -32.66 30.44
C ASN A 73 3.55 -32.28 29.95
N PRO A 74 2.47 -32.77 30.58
CA PRO A 74 1.11 -32.43 30.18
C PRO A 74 0.81 -30.93 30.29
N GLY A 75 0.34 -30.34 29.18
CA GLY A 75 -0.06 -28.93 29.11
C GLY A 75 1.04 -27.98 28.65
N ASP A 76 2.23 -28.49 28.32
CA ASP A 76 3.29 -27.68 27.72
C ASP A 76 2.88 -27.21 26.32
N LYS A 77 3.09 -25.91 26.06
CA LYS A 77 2.74 -25.25 24.81
C LYS A 77 3.95 -24.57 24.20
N TYR A 78 4.00 -24.59 22.87
CA TYR A 78 4.95 -23.82 22.07
C TYR A 78 4.21 -22.82 21.19
N ASN A 79 4.56 -21.54 21.31
CA ASN A 79 4.03 -20.52 20.44
C ASN A 79 4.87 -20.43 19.17
N GLN A 80 4.24 -20.57 18.01
CA GLN A 80 4.90 -20.52 16.72
C GLN A 80 4.20 -19.60 15.73
N ILE A 81 4.94 -19.16 14.72
CA ILE A 81 4.43 -18.35 13.61
C ILE A 81 4.15 -19.24 12.41
N PHE A 82 3.01 -19.05 11.79
CA PHE A 82 2.64 -19.68 10.53
C PHE A 82 2.08 -18.64 9.56
N TYR A 83 1.73 -19.07 8.35
CA TYR A 83 1.03 -18.21 7.42
C TYR A 83 -0.17 -18.90 6.79
N THR A 84 -1.21 -18.13 6.52
CA THR A 84 -2.36 -18.56 5.71
C THR A 84 -2.29 -17.90 4.33
N LYS A 85 -2.64 -18.66 3.29
CA LYS A 85 -2.71 -18.15 1.92
C LYS A 85 -4.08 -17.54 1.66
N ASN A 86 -4.10 -16.29 1.22
CA ASN A 86 -5.33 -15.54 1.02
C ASN A 86 -5.34 -14.89 -0.38
N LEU A 87 -5.89 -15.62 -1.34
CA LEU A 87 -6.07 -15.15 -2.71
C LEU A 87 -7.07 -13.99 -2.74
N LYS A 88 -6.73 -12.91 -3.44
CA LYS A 88 -7.64 -11.78 -3.66
C LYS A 88 -8.25 -11.90 -5.04
N ASN A 89 -9.57 -11.91 -5.10
CA ASN A 89 -10.31 -12.18 -6.33
C ASN A 89 -10.67 -10.90 -7.08
N THR A 90 -10.86 -9.81 -6.34
CA THR A 90 -11.28 -8.51 -6.88
C THR A 90 -10.42 -7.35 -6.39
N GLU A 91 -10.54 -6.21 -7.05
CA GLU A 91 -9.79 -4.98 -6.70
C GLU A 91 -10.11 -4.48 -5.29
N THR A 92 -11.38 -4.58 -4.86
CA THR A 92 -11.77 -4.17 -3.49
C THR A 92 -11.11 -5.06 -2.44
N GLU A 93 -11.04 -6.37 -2.65
CA GLU A 93 -10.34 -7.30 -1.74
C GLU A 93 -8.83 -7.04 -1.70
N ALA A 94 -8.28 -6.49 -2.79
CA ALA A 94 -6.87 -6.20 -2.95
C ALA A 94 -6.46 -4.76 -2.57
N ALA A 95 -7.41 -3.93 -2.17
CA ALA A 95 -7.18 -2.56 -1.74
C ALA A 95 -6.83 -2.51 -0.24
N TYR A 96 -5.55 -2.66 0.08
CA TYR A 96 -5.06 -2.75 1.44
C TYR A 96 -4.84 -1.37 2.06
N LYS A 97 -5.64 -1.05 3.10
CA LYS A 97 -5.43 0.12 3.97
C LYS A 97 -4.31 -0.16 4.99
N PHE A 98 -3.77 0.91 5.57
CA PHE A 98 -2.72 0.84 6.59
C PHE A 98 -3.18 0.09 7.85
N ASN A 99 -2.63 -1.12 8.09
CA ASN A 99 -2.88 -1.91 9.29
C ASN A 99 -1.62 -2.69 9.73
N PHE A 100 -0.88 -2.16 10.70
CA PHE A 100 0.33 -2.80 11.20
C PHE A 100 0.08 -3.93 12.21
N ASP A 101 -1.17 -4.08 12.68
CA ASP A 101 -1.55 -5.12 13.64
C ASP A 101 -1.78 -6.48 12.95
N THR A 102 -1.88 -6.50 11.61
CA THR A 102 -2.06 -7.73 10.82
C THR A 102 -0.96 -7.84 9.76
N PRO A 103 0.23 -8.38 10.11
CA PRO A 103 1.34 -8.49 9.19
C PRO A 103 1.04 -9.49 8.06
N LYS A 104 1.46 -9.16 6.84
CA LYS A 104 1.25 -10.00 5.65
C LYS A 104 2.36 -9.79 4.63
N TYR A 105 2.63 -10.81 3.83
CA TYR A 105 3.47 -10.69 2.63
C TYR A 105 2.60 -10.56 1.39
N HIS A 106 2.87 -9.54 0.58
CA HIS A 106 2.18 -9.29 -0.68
C HIS A 106 2.87 -10.04 -1.81
N ILE A 107 2.18 -10.99 -2.45
CA ILE A 107 2.73 -11.89 -3.46
C ILE A 107 1.99 -11.75 -4.77
N ILE A 108 2.70 -11.42 -5.85
CA ILE A 108 2.20 -11.49 -7.22
C ILE A 108 2.81 -12.71 -7.88
N HIS A 109 1.99 -13.59 -8.43
CA HIS A 109 2.46 -14.85 -9.00
C HIS A 109 1.73 -15.21 -10.29
N ASN A 110 2.38 -16.04 -11.09
CA ASN A 110 1.75 -16.68 -12.24
C ASN A 110 1.40 -18.11 -11.88
N ASN A 111 0.10 -18.44 -11.94
CA ASN A 111 -0.37 -19.74 -11.49
C ASN A 111 -0.04 -20.87 -12.47
N ALA A 112 0.12 -20.60 -13.76
CA ALA A 112 0.51 -21.60 -14.76
C ALA A 112 2.02 -21.92 -14.68
N GLU A 113 2.84 -20.93 -14.32
CA GLU A 113 4.29 -21.04 -14.30
C GLU A 113 4.81 -21.55 -12.95
N LYS A 114 5.24 -22.83 -12.92
CA LYS A 114 5.74 -23.48 -11.69
C LYS A 114 7.26 -23.63 -11.67
N THR A 115 7.82 -23.62 -10.47
CA THR A 115 9.19 -24.09 -10.21
C THR A 115 9.30 -25.61 -10.38
N ARG A 116 10.52 -26.16 -10.36
CA ARG A 116 10.75 -27.63 -10.38
C ARG A 116 10.08 -28.40 -9.23
N PHE A 117 9.62 -27.70 -8.20
CA PHE A 117 8.93 -28.26 -7.03
C PHE A 117 7.41 -28.06 -7.07
N GLY A 118 6.85 -27.60 -8.19
CA GLY A 118 5.40 -27.39 -8.35
C GLY A 118 4.84 -26.11 -7.71
N VAL A 119 5.69 -25.28 -7.11
CA VAL A 119 5.29 -23.99 -6.50
C VAL A 119 5.17 -22.89 -7.57
N PRO A 120 4.11 -22.06 -7.60
CA PRO A 120 4.01 -20.92 -8.51
C PRO A 120 5.23 -20.00 -8.41
N LYS A 121 5.75 -19.55 -9.55
CA LYS A 121 6.80 -18.53 -9.61
C LYS A 121 6.19 -17.17 -9.29
N ALA A 122 6.86 -16.40 -8.44
CA ALA A 122 6.29 -15.21 -7.84
C ALA A 122 7.34 -14.12 -7.57
N TYR A 123 6.87 -12.89 -7.42
CA TYR A 123 7.59 -11.79 -6.78
C TYR A 123 6.85 -11.36 -5.51
N ARG A 124 7.61 -11.03 -4.47
CA ARG A 124 7.10 -10.40 -3.26
C ARG A 124 7.25 -8.89 -3.38
N ILE A 125 6.19 -8.14 -3.07
CA ILE A 125 6.24 -6.70 -2.89
C ILE A 125 6.50 -6.43 -1.40
N GLN A 126 7.61 -5.77 -1.11
CA GLN A 126 7.94 -5.30 0.24
C GLN A 126 7.99 -3.77 0.23
N MET A 127 7.14 -3.16 1.04
CA MET A 127 7.05 -1.71 1.17
C MET A 127 7.71 -1.28 2.48
N ASN A 128 8.59 -0.28 2.42
CA ASN A 128 9.30 0.28 3.56
C ASN A 128 9.07 1.80 3.60
N GLY A 129 9.15 2.41 4.79
CA GLY A 129 9.11 3.88 4.93
C GLY A 129 7.78 4.53 4.58
N MET A 130 6.67 3.84 4.84
CA MET A 130 5.32 4.33 4.55
C MET A 130 4.81 5.25 5.65
N SER A 131 3.94 6.18 5.29
CA SER A 131 3.21 7.02 6.23
C SER A 131 1.72 7.04 5.89
N LYS A 132 0.89 7.06 6.94
CA LYS A 132 -0.57 6.99 6.82
C LYS A 132 -1.13 8.40 6.58
N GLN A 133 -1.93 8.57 5.53
CA GLN A 133 -2.66 9.81 5.30
C GLN A 133 -3.57 10.15 6.48
N THR A 134 -3.58 11.42 6.89
CA THR A 134 -4.39 11.96 7.98
C THR A 134 -5.57 12.82 7.51
N LEU A 135 -5.58 13.23 6.24
CA LEU A 135 -6.70 13.94 5.64
C LEU A 135 -7.98 13.08 5.69
N LYS A 136 -9.11 13.74 5.97
CA LYS A 136 -10.42 13.09 5.98
C LYS A 136 -10.84 12.71 4.55
N GLU A 137 -11.17 11.44 4.35
CA GLU A 137 -11.68 10.94 3.06
C GLU A 137 -12.86 11.79 2.57
N ASN A 138 -12.87 12.07 1.26
CA ASN A 138 -13.91 12.81 0.55
C ASN A 138 -14.03 14.30 0.97
N THR A 139 -12.97 14.87 1.53
CA THR A 139 -12.91 16.31 1.87
C THR A 139 -12.07 17.06 0.86
N ARG A 140 -12.72 17.84 -0.03
CA ARG A 140 -12.10 18.77 -1.01
C ARG A 140 -10.75 18.25 -1.53
N ASN A 141 -9.63 18.78 -1.04
CA ASN A 141 -8.28 18.47 -1.52
C ASN A 141 -7.88 17.00 -1.40
N GLU A 142 -8.43 16.23 -0.46
CA GLU A 142 -8.10 14.81 -0.31
C GLU A 142 -8.44 13.98 -1.56
N ALA A 143 -9.52 14.32 -2.27
CA ALA A 143 -9.93 13.61 -3.49
C ALA A 143 -8.85 13.65 -4.59
N THR A 144 -7.96 14.65 -4.57
CA THR A 144 -6.82 14.74 -5.51
C THR A 144 -5.76 13.66 -5.25
N VAL A 145 -5.70 13.13 -4.03
CA VAL A 145 -4.72 12.14 -3.58
C VAL A 145 -5.40 10.88 -3.05
N SER A 146 -6.52 10.46 -3.64
CA SER A 146 -7.27 9.28 -3.17
C SER A 146 -6.48 7.97 -3.16
N TRP A 147 -5.40 7.86 -3.93
CA TRP A 147 -4.43 6.76 -3.81
C TRP A 147 -3.77 6.67 -2.42
N SER A 148 -3.66 7.79 -1.71
CA SER A 148 -3.04 7.89 -0.38
C SER A 148 -3.86 7.25 0.75
N ARG A 149 -5.09 6.80 0.45
CA ARG A 149 -5.94 6.00 1.36
C ARG A 149 -5.39 4.60 1.58
N TYR A 150 -4.61 4.11 0.62
CA TYR A 150 -4.15 2.74 0.56
C TYR A 150 -2.65 2.66 0.78
N GLN A 151 -2.24 1.65 1.53
CA GLN A 151 -0.85 1.26 1.59
C GLN A 151 -0.43 0.63 0.25
N MET A 152 -1.30 -0.23 -0.28
CA MET A 152 -1.17 -0.86 -1.59
C MET A 152 -2.56 -1.16 -2.14
N ALA A 153 -2.73 -1.03 -3.45
CA ALA A 153 -3.92 -1.52 -4.13
C ALA A 153 -3.50 -2.23 -5.43
N VAL A 154 -4.22 -3.30 -5.77
CA VAL A 154 -4.02 -4.03 -7.03
C VAL A 154 -5.27 -3.84 -7.87
N THR A 155 -5.05 -3.44 -9.12
CA THR A 155 -6.10 -3.12 -10.10
C THR A 155 -5.88 -3.96 -11.34
N LYS A 156 -6.96 -4.23 -12.07
CA LYS A 156 -6.86 -4.80 -13.41
C LYS A 156 -6.22 -3.77 -14.33
N TYR A 157 -5.28 -4.19 -15.16
CA TYR A 157 -4.70 -3.30 -16.16
C TYR A 157 -5.78 -2.78 -17.13
N LYS A 158 -5.83 -1.46 -17.32
CA LYS A 158 -6.58 -0.81 -18.40
C LYS A 158 -5.73 0.30 -19.01
N HIS A 159 -5.82 0.46 -20.33
CA HIS A 159 -5.03 1.45 -21.07
C HIS A 159 -5.36 2.90 -20.69
N ASP A 160 -6.59 3.18 -20.28
CA ASP A 160 -7.07 4.49 -19.84
C ASP A 160 -6.75 4.79 -18.36
N GLU A 161 -6.35 3.79 -17.57
CA GLU A 161 -5.88 3.93 -16.18
C GLU A 161 -4.34 4.10 -16.12
N PHE A 162 -3.81 5.03 -16.91
CA PHE A 162 -2.36 5.19 -17.09
C PHE A 162 -1.61 5.56 -15.79
N GLY A 163 -2.22 6.35 -14.91
CA GLY A 163 -1.65 6.74 -13.62
C GLY A 163 -2.68 7.03 -12.54
N GLY A 164 -2.26 7.10 -11.27
CA GLY A 164 -3.14 7.41 -10.14
C GLY A 164 -3.34 8.92 -9.86
N SER A 165 -2.68 9.78 -10.65
CA SER A 165 -2.76 11.23 -10.51
C SER A 165 -2.60 11.92 -11.86
N SER A 166 -2.69 13.25 -11.85
CA SER A 166 -2.55 14.13 -13.01
C SER A 166 -2.03 15.50 -12.55
N PRO A 167 -1.18 16.17 -13.33
CA PRO A 167 -0.70 17.52 -12.99
C PRO A 167 -1.85 18.53 -12.81
N TYR A 168 -2.99 18.31 -13.47
CA TYR A 168 -4.14 19.22 -13.39
C TYR A 168 -4.90 19.16 -12.05
N LYS A 169 -4.70 18.10 -11.26
CA LYS A 169 -5.38 17.91 -9.97
C LYS A 169 -5.08 19.01 -8.94
N MET A 170 -3.90 19.63 -9.02
CA MET A 170 -3.54 20.70 -8.08
C MET A 170 -4.46 21.92 -8.20
N PHE A 171 -5.16 22.07 -9.34
CA PHE A 171 -6.01 23.22 -9.63
C PHE A 171 -7.50 22.98 -9.37
N ASP A 172 -7.95 21.72 -9.28
CA ASP A 172 -9.33 21.38 -8.95
C ASP A 172 -9.44 20.19 -8.00
N GLY A 173 -9.61 20.50 -6.70
CA GLY A 173 -9.90 19.49 -5.68
C GLY A 173 -11.37 19.11 -5.56
N ARG A 174 -12.30 19.70 -6.31
CA ARG A 174 -13.72 19.33 -6.28
C ARG A 174 -14.04 18.25 -7.32
N SER A 175 -13.45 18.38 -8.51
CA SER A 175 -13.65 17.44 -9.61
C SER A 175 -12.29 17.05 -10.22
N PRO A 176 -11.48 16.25 -9.51
CA PRO A 176 -10.17 15.86 -10.02
C PRO A 176 -10.34 15.01 -11.28
N ILE A 177 -9.60 15.35 -12.34
CA ILE A 177 -9.63 14.65 -13.64
C ILE A 177 -9.32 13.14 -13.55
N VAL A 178 -8.56 12.74 -12.53
CA VAL A 178 -8.29 11.34 -12.21
C VAL A 178 -8.79 11.11 -10.78
N ASN A 179 -9.53 10.06 -10.50
CA ASN A 179 -9.83 9.69 -9.12
C ASN A 179 -9.45 8.23 -8.91
N PHE A 180 -8.33 7.99 -8.23
CA PHE A 180 -7.80 6.63 -8.05
C PHE A 180 -8.79 5.72 -7.31
N GLN A 181 -9.62 6.28 -6.44
CA GLN A 181 -10.71 5.54 -5.79
C GLN A 181 -11.62 4.85 -6.82
N GLN A 182 -11.89 5.48 -7.97
CA GLN A 182 -12.75 4.89 -9.00
C GLN A 182 -12.16 3.60 -9.57
N TYR A 183 -10.84 3.48 -9.65
CA TYR A 183 -10.18 2.26 -10.12
C TYR A 183 -10.51 1.08 -9.21
N ILE A 184 -10.62 1.32 -7.90
CA ILE A 184 -11.01 0.30 -6.92
C ILE A 184 -12.51 0.03 -6.94
N ASP A 185 -13.31 1.08 -7.15
CA ASP A 185 -14.77 1.00 -7.15
C ASP A 185 -15.32 0.21 -8.35
N TYR A 186 -14.57 0.09 -9.45
CA TYR A 186 -14.92 -0.81 -10.56
C TYR A 186 -15.02 -2.27 -10.09
N ASN A 187 -14.18 -2.64 -9.11
CA ASN A 187 -14.18 -3.94 -8.46
C ASN A 187 -14.07 -5.09 -9.47
N ASP A 188 -13.25 -4.89 -10.50
CA ASP A 188 -12.98 -5.90 -11.50
C ASP A 188 -12.35 -7.15 -10.86
N THR A 189 -12.48 -8.29 -11.53
CA THR A 189 -11.70 -9.46 -11.16
C THR A 189 -10.23 -9.25 -11.52
N ILE A 190 -9.34 -9.68 -10.63
CA ILE A 190 -7.87 -9.57 -10.79
C ILE A 190 -7.19 -10.94 -10.89
N VAL A 191 -7.96 -12.00 -11.11
CA VAL A 191 -7.44 -13.37 -11.21
C VAL A 191 -7.22 -13.72 -12.68
N ASP A 192 -5.98 -14.06 -13.03
CA ASP A 192 -5.59 -14.55 -14.36
C ASP A 192 -6.07 -13.64 -15.51
N GLN A 193 -6.08 -12.32 -15.28
CA GLN A 193 -6.45 -11.36 -16.31
C GLN A 193 -5.35 -11.25 -17.35
N VAL A 194 -5.73 -11.13 -18.62
CA VAL A 194 -4.82 -10.88 -19.73
C VAL A 194 -5.09 -9.48 -20.28
N SER A 195 -4.01 -8.75 -20.58
CA SER A 195 -4.04 -7.46 -21.27
C SER A 195 -4.20 -7.60 -22.77
#